data_AF-A0A3D5SWP1-F1
#
_entry.id   AF-A0A3D5SWP1-F1
#
_cell.length_a   1.000
_cell.length_b   1.000
_cell.length_c   1.000
_cell.angle_alpha   90.00
_cell.angle_beta   90.00
_cell.angle_gamma   90.00
#
_symmetry.space_group_name_H-M   'P 1'
#
loop_
_entity.id
_entity.type
_entity.pdbx_description
1 polymer ?
#
loop_
_entity_poly.entity_id
_entity_poly.type
_entity_poly.pdbx_seq_one_letter_code
_entity_poly.pdbx_strand_id
1 'polypeptide(L)'
;MPEAFAQRIPRPPAFVDAQDCRRWLAALSGEHPARAHAALVAESNLLNAQPLAPDERLRILELLREAAHRACSEAARRFARRALPLAASEKAAFDANVALARALAKGYAICLEAGAPGQSRAPGEAALAAQRSLATLAWEQLDACRTGIESAPSFWRAAHRIYSAAEALGVAEDAVEDPLFDERAASPAAVYAYVLLLHRCDAHELEPSEFESARRHLARWSRHLKFSASPPPFFRLPPLVVDCAGSRPPSQVPPQAGRLRYLDTAPLAAKLKRRLQATADG
;
A
#
# COMPACT_ATOMS: atom_id res chain seq x y z
N MET A 1 -39.14 -23.96 15.93
CA MET A 1 -39.04 -22.62 15.33
C MET A 1 -37.59 -22.42 14.89
N PRO A 2 -37.21 -22.69 13.63
CA PRO A 2 -35.89 -22.31 13.14
C PRO A 2 -35.97 -20.87 12.61
N GLU A 3 -35.33 -19.94 13.31
CA GLU A 3 -35.09 -18.59 12.78
C GLU A 3 -34.25 -18.71 11.52
N ALA A 4 -34.82 -18.22 10.43
CA ALA A 4 -34.21 -18.20 9.13
C ALA A 4 -32.88 -17.42 9.18
N PHE A 5 -31.79 -18.09 8.81
CA PHE A 5 -30.63 -17.42 8.22
C PHE A 5 -31.07 -16.80 6.90
N ALA A 6 -31.78 -15.67 6.96
CA ALA A 6 -31.99 -14.82 5.81
C ALA A 6 -30.61 -14.43 5.32
N GLN A 7 -30.17 -15.05 4.22
CA GLN A 7 -29.01 -14.62 3.47
C GLN A 7 -29.26 -13.14 3.14
N ARG A 8 -28.58 -12.24 3.87
CA ARG A 8 -28.61 -10.82 3.58
C ARG A 8 -28.03 -10.66 2.20
N ILE A 9 -28.89 -10.52 1.19
CA ILE A 9 -28.48 -10.19 -0.17
C ILE A 9 -27.64 -8.91 -0.03
N PRO A 10 -26.35 -8.93 -0.39
CA PRO A 10 -25.52 -7.75 -0.26
C PRO A 10 -26.12 -6.67 -1.15
N ARG A 11 -26.39 -5.49 -0.55
CA ARG A 11 -26.91 -4.35 -1.30
C ARG A 11 -25.92 -3.98 -2.42
N PRO A 12 -26.39 -3.45 -3.57
CA PRO A 12 -25.49 -2.89 -4.57
C PRO A 12 -24.71 -1.70 -4.00
N PRO A 13 -23.52 -1.38 -4.56
CA PRO A 13 -22.83 -0.15 -4.21
C PRO A 13 -23.67 1.07 -4.60
N ALA A 14 -23.42 2.19 -3.93
CA ALA A 14 -24.09 3.46 -4.20
C ALA A 14 -23.75 4.05 -5.58
N PHE A 15 -22.70 3.55 -6.22
CA PHE A 15 -22.23 3.98 -7.53
C PHE A 15 -21.58 2.81 -8.27
N VAL A 16 -21.74 2.79 -9.59
CA VAL A 16 -21.05 1.86 -10.50
C VAL A 16 -20.33 2.59 -11.65
N ASP A 17 -20.40 3.92 -11.65
CA ASP A 17 -19.69 4.81 -12.56
C ASP A 17 -19.08 6.01 -11.82
N ALA A 18 -18.16 6.70 -12.49
CA ALA A 18 -17.42 7.84 -11.98
C ALA A 18 -18.30 9.07 -11.72
N GLN A 19 -19.43 9.22 -12.43
CA GLN A 19 -20.33 10.36 -12.24
C GLN A 19 -21.12 10.22 -10.94
N ASP A 20 -21.69 9.03 -10.68
CA ASP A 20 -22.35 8.71 -9.42
C ASP A 20 -21.36 8.69 -8.26
N CYS A 21 -20.13 8.21 -8.46
CA CYS A 21 -19.09 8.28 -7.44
C CYS A 21 -18.81 9.74 -7.03
N ARG A 22 -18.74 10.68 -7.98
CA ARG A 22 -18.56 12.11 -7.68
C ARG A 22 -19.72 12.69 -6.89
N ARG A 23 -20.97 12.38 -7.28
CA ARG A 23 -22.17 12.81 -6.56
C ARG A 23 -22.18 12.28 -5.13
N TRP A 24 -21.85 11.00 -4.97
CA TRP A 24 -21.78 10.35 -3.67
C TRP A 24 -20.69 10.95 -2.77
N LEU A 25 -19.49 11.21 -3.31
CA LEU A 25 -18.41 11.88 -2.58
C LEU A 25 -18.79 13.30 -2.14
N ALA A 26 -19.51 14.06 -2.97
CA ALA A 26 -19.99 15.38 -2.61
C ALA A 26 -20.96 15.33 -1.41
N ALA A 27 -21.90 14.38 -1.42
CA ALA A 27 -22.81 14.15 -0.29
C ALA A 27 -22.05 13.72 0.98
N LEU A 28 -21.01 12.89 0.82
CA LEU A 28 -20.18 12.40 1.93
C LEU A 28 -19.43 13.53 2.65
N SER A 29 -19.12 14.65 2.00
CA SER A 29 -18.33 15.72 2.59
C SER A 29 -18.99 16.40 3.80
N GLY A 30 -20.33 16.33 3.91
CA GLY A 30 -21.09 16.86 5.06
C GLY A 30 -21.26 15.85 6.21
N GLU A 31 -20.78 14.61 6.05
CA GLU A 31 -20.98 13.55 7.04
C GLU A 31 -19.99 13.61 8.20
N HIS A 32 -20.38 13.02 9.33
CA HIS A 32 -19.46 12.85 10.46
C HIS A 32 -18.25 11.98 10.05
N PRO A 33 -16.99 12.34 10.39
CA PRO A 33 -15.79 11.67 9.88
C PRO A 33 -15.77 10.15 10.05
N ALA A 34 -16.21 9.65 11.20
CA ALA A 34 -16.28 8.20 11.45
C ALA A 34 -17.31 7.49 10.56
N ARG A 35 -18.45 8.13 10.27
CA ARG A 35 -19.47 7.59 9.36
C ARG A 35 -18.98 7.64 7.91
N ALA A 36 -18.33 8.74 7.52
CA ALA A 36 -17.71 8.89 6.21
C ALA A 36 -16.66 7.80 5.94
N HIS A 37 -15.78 7.55 6.92
CA HIS A 37 -14.79 6.48 6.84
C HIS A 37 -15.45 5.09 6.70
N ALA A 38 -16.45 4.78 7.54
CA ALA A 38 -17.16 3.50 7.46
C ALA A 38 -17.87 3.31 6.11
N ALA A 39 -18.46 4.38 5.57
CA ALA A 39 -19.10 4.36 4.27
C ALA A 39 -18.09 4.13 3.14
N LEU A 40 -16.90 4.76 3.17
CA LEU A 40 -15.83 4.50 2.21
C LEU A 40 -15.37 3.03 2.22
N VAL A 41 -15.23 2.42 3.40
CA VAL A 41 -14.91 0.99 3.53
C VAL A 41 -16.01 0.13 2.91
N ALA A 42 -17.27 0.41 3.23
CA ALA A 42 -18.40 -0.37 2.74
C ALA A 42 -18.52 -0.28 1.22
N GLU A 43 -18.53 0.94 0.66
CA GLU A 43 -18.67 1.13 -0.79
C GLU A 43 -17.48 0.57 -1.57
N SER A 44 -16.25 0.72 -1.07
CA SER A 44 -15.07 0.12 -1.73
C SER A 44 -15.17 -1.41 -1.79
N ASN A 45 -15.67 -2.05 -0.73
CA ASN A 45 -15.88 -3.50 -0.73
C ASN A 45 -17.02 -3.94 -1.65
N LEU A 46 -18.13 -3.21 -1.68
CA LEU A 46 -19.25 -3.48 -2.58
C LEU A 46 -18.83 -3.31 -4.05
N LEU A 47 -18.07 -2.25 -4.36
CA LEU A 47 -17.50 -2.01 -5.67
C LEU A 47 -16.58 -3.16 -6.12
N ASN A 48 -15.77 -3.69 -5.20
CA ASN A 48 -14.89 -4.84 -5.48
C ASN A 48 -15.63 -6.13 -5.83
N ALA A 49 -16.92 -6.23 -5.53
CA ALA A 49 -17.77 -7.37 -5.89
C ALA A 49 -18.50 -7.19 -7.23
N GLN A 50 -18.46 -5.99 -7.84
CA GLN A 50 -19.18 -5.73 -9.09
C GLN A 50 -18.38 -6.14 -10.34
N PRO A 51 -19.03 -6.66 -11.39
CA PRO A 51 -18.39 -6.88 -12.69
C PRO A 51 -18.36 -5.56 -13.49
N LEU A 52 -17.39 -4.69 -13.19
CA LEU A 52 -17.18 -3.42 -13.90
C LEU A 52 -16.07 -3.53 -14.94
N ALA A 53 -16.18 -2.73 -16.00
CA ALA A 53 -15.09 -2.52 -16.93
C ALA A 53 -13.84 -2.01 -16.18
N PRO A 54 -12.62 -2.50 -16.50
CA PRO A 54 -11.42 -2.15 -15.76
C PRO A 54 -11.09 -0.65 -15.75
N ASP A 55 -11.36 0.05 -16.86
CA ASP A 55 -11.15 1.49 -17.00
C ASP A 55 -12.13 2.28 -16.11
N GLU A 56 -13.41 1.89 -16.08
CA GLU A 56 -14.41 2.53 -15.25
C GLU A 56 -14.14 2.33 -13.76
N ARG A 57 -13.77 1.09 -13.37
CA ARG A 57 -13.31 0.80 -12.01
C ARG A 57 -12.11 1.67 -11.64
N LEU A 58 -11.12 1.81 -12.53
CA LEU A 58 -9.93 2.61 -12.27
C LEU A 58 -10.27 4.10 -12.07
N ARG A 59 -11.16 4.66 -12.90
CA ARG A 59 -11.66 6.04 -12.74
C ARG A 59 -12.36 6.24 -11.39
N ILE A 60 -13.22 5.31 -10.98
CA ILE A 60 -13.89 5.36 -9.67
C ILE A 60 -12.88 5.31 -8.53
N LEU A 61 -11.90 4.40 -8.61
CA LEU A 61 -10.90 4.25 -7.56
C LEU A 61 -10.02 5.50 -7.39
N GLU A 62 -9.62 6.15 -8.49
CA GLU A 62 -8.85 7.40 -8.41
C GLU A 62 -9.67 8.53 -7.77
N LEU A 63 -11.00 8.59 -7.99
CA LEU A 63 -11.88 9.53 -7.27
C LEU A 63 -11.96 9.23 -5.77
N LEU A 64 -12.10 7.96 -5.40
CA LEU A 64 -12.20 7.54 -3.99
C LEU A 64 -10.88 7.74 -3.24
N ARG A 65 -9.74 7.64 -3.93
CA ARG A 65 -8.41 7.57 -3.30
C ARG A 65 -8.10 8.79 -2.44
N GLU A 66 -8.41 9.99 -2.91
CA GLU A 66 -8.13 11.22 -2.17
C GLU A 66 -8.99 11.33 -0.90
N ALA A 67 -10.28 11.02 -1.02
CA ALA A 67 -11.20 10.99 0.12
C ALA A 67 -10.79 9.94 1.16
N ALA A 68 -10.39 8.75 0.72
CA ALA A 68 -9.89 7.69 1.58
C ALA A 68 -8.57 8.07 2.26
N HIS A 69 -7.62 8.65 1.54
CA HIS A 69 -6.35 9.11 2.10
C HIS A 69 -6.56 10.14 3.22
N ARG A 70 -7.45 11.12 2.99
CA ARG A 70 -7.85 12.09 4.02
C ARG A 70 -8.51 11.40 5.23
N ALA A 71 -9.46 10.50 4.99
CA ALA A 71 -10.15 9.79 6.06
C ALA A 71 -9.18 8.95 6.91
N CYS A 72 -8.26 8.21 6.29
CA CYS A 72 -7.24 7.43 6.99
C CYS A 72 -6.28 8.33 7.78
N SER A 73 -5.84 9.45 7.20
CA SER A 73 -4.94 10.40 7.85
C SER A 73 -5.57 11.06 9.08
N GLU A 74 -6.85 11.41 8.99
CA GLU A 74 -7.67 11.91 10.11
C GLU A 74 -7.81 10.85 11.21
N ALA A 75 -8.21 9.64 10.84
CA ALA A 75 -8.41 8.53 11.76
C ALA A 75 -7.10 8.08 12.45
N ALA A 76 -5.97 8.15 11.75
CA ALA A 76 -4.66 7.78 12.29
C ALA A 76 -4.25 8.59 13.53
N ARG A 77 -4.74 9.84 13.66
CA ARG A 77 -4.50 10.67 14.86
C ARG A 77 -5.06 10.05 16.15
N ARG A 78 -5.99 9.09 16.02
CA ARG A 78 -6.58 8.39 17.17
C ARG A 78 -5.62 7.38 17.78
N PHE A 79 -4.73 6.77 17.01
CA PHE A 79 -3.84 5.68 17.46
C PHE A 79 -2.33 5.96 17.32
N ALA A 80 -1.90 6.86 16.45
CA ALA A 80 -0.48 7.00 16.06
C ALA A 80 0.51 7.45 17.16
N ARG A 81 0.03 7.93 18.30
CA ARG A 81 0.86 8.38 19.45
C ARG A 81 0.30 7.89 20.78
N ARG A 82 -0.38 6.74 20.76
CA ARG A 82 -1.01 6.18 21.94
C ARG A 82 -0.07 5.20 22.63
N ALA A 83 -0.27 5.03 23.93
CA ALA A 83 0.45 4.02 24.68
C ALA A 83 0.13 2.64 24.12
N LEU A 84 1.13 1.76 24.11
CA LEU A 84 0.97 0.38 23.70
C LEU A 84 0.83 -0.52 24.94
N PRO A 85 -0.06 -1.54 24.92
CA PRO A 85 -0.98 -1.88 23.83
C PRO A 85 -2.12 -0.87 23.66
N LEU A 86 -2.58 -0.69 22.42
CA LEU A 86 -3.69 0.21 22.09
C LEU A 86 -4.97 -0.15 22.87
N ALA A 87 -5.70 0.86 23.32
CA ALA A 87 -7.03 0.67 23.87
C ALA A 87 -8.01 0.18 22.78
N ALA A 88 -9.12 -0.45 23.19
CA ALA A 88 -10.08 -1.05 22.25
C ALA A 88 -10.60 -0.06 21.18
N SER A 89 -10.85 1.20 21.56
CA SER A 89 -11.32 2.24 20.62
C SER A 89 -10.25 2.73 19.65
N GLU A 90 -8.98 2.66 20.03
CA GLU A 90 -7.82 3.01 19.22
C GLU A 90 -7.50 1.88 18.24
N LYS A 91 -7.54 0.63 18.73
CA LYS A 91 -7.42 -0.57 17.91
C LYS A 91 -8.52 -0.66 16.85
N ALA A 92 -9.77 -0.33 17.21
CA ALA A 92 -10.87 -0.28 16.26
C ALA A 92 -10.65 0.77 15.15
N ALA A 93 -10.05 1.92 15.49
CA ALA A 93 -9.69 2.94 14.49
C ALA A 93 -8.55 2.47 13.58
N PHE A 94 -7.54 1.79 14.12
CA PHE A 94 -6.48 1.15 13.34
C PHE A 94 -7.05 0.09 12.37
N ASP A 95 -7.91 -0.80 12.87
CA ASP A 95 -8.53 -1.85 12.06
C ASP A 95 -9.41 -1.27 10.93
N ALA A 96 -10.08 -0.15 11.19
CA ALA A 96 -10.83 0.57 10.17
C ALA A 96 -9.89 1.09 9.06
N ASN A 97 -8.75 1.72 9.41
CA ASN A 97 -7.75 2.17 8.44
C ASN A 97 -7.23 1.02 7.58
N VAL A 98 -6.87 -0.10 8.22
CA VAL A 98 -6.45 -1.33 7.54
C VAL A 98 -7.53 -1.79 6.55
N ALA A 99 -8.80 -1.80 6.97
CA ALA A 99 -9.90 -2.23 6.12
C ALA A 99 -10.07 -1.33 4.88
N LEU A 100 -9.95 -0.01 5.03
CA LEU A 100 -10.06 0.94 3.91
C LEU A 100 -8.89 0.81 2.94
N ALA A 101 -7.66 0.80 3.46
CA ALA A 101 -6.44 0.63 2.67
C ALA A 101 -6.48 -0.66 1.85
N ARG A 102 -6.86 -1.79 2.47
CA ARG A 102 -6.97 -3.09 1.79
C ARG A 102 -8.10 -3.13 0.77
N ALA A 103 -9.25 -2.50 1.04
CA ALA A 103 -10.35 -2.45 0.10
C ALA A 103 -9.95 -1.68 -1.18
N LEU A 104 -9.28 -0.54 -1.05
CA LEU A 104 -8.75 0.20 -2.21
C LEU A 104 -7.64 -0.56 -2.93
N ALA A 105 -6.67 -1.11 -2.20
CA ALA A 105 -5.60 -1.91 -2.80
C ALA A 105 -6.17 -3.07 -3.63
N LYS A 106 -7.16 -3.78 -3.09
CA LYS A 106 -7.85 -4.85 -3.82
C LYS A 106 -8.52 -4.35 -5.11
N GLY A 107 -9.15 -3.17 -5.08
CA GLY A 107 -9.76 -2.58 -6.27
C GLY A 107 -8.75 -2.35 -7.39
N TYR A 108 -7.59 -1.76 -7.06
CA TYR A 108 -6.52 -1.55 -8.03
C TYR A 108 -5.90 -2.87 -8.50
N ALA A 109 -5.75 -3.86 -7.61
CA ALA A 109 -5.27 -5.19 -7.99
C ALA A 109 -6.22 -5.89 -8.98
N ILE A 110 -7.54 -5.74 -8.82
CA ILE A 110 -8.53 -6.23 -9.81
C ILE A 110 -8.30 -5.58 -11.17
N CYS A 111 -8.08 -4.24 -11.21
CA CYS A 111 -7.73 -3.55 -12.46
C CYS A 111 -6.43 -4.08 -13.07
N LEU A 112 -5.42 -4.40 -12.25
CA LEU A 112 -4.13 -4.94 -12.68
C LEU A 112 -4.22 -6.39 -13.20
N GLU A 113 -5.13 -7.20 -12.67
CA GLU A 113 -5.35 -8.59 -13.11
C GLU A 113 -6.20 -8.66 -14.39
N ALA A 114 -7.13 -7.70 -14.59
CA ALA A 114 -8.10 -7.75 -15.67
C ALA A 114 -7.49 -7.68 -17.09
N GLY A 115 -6.34 -7.03 -17.28
CA GLY A 115 -5.63 -6.94 -18.57
C GLY A 115 -4.50 -7.96 -18.69
N ALA A 116 -4.78 -9.20 -18.31
CA ALA A 116 -4.02 -10.38 -18.67
C ALA A 116 -3.98 -10.56 -20.22
N PRO A 117 -3.11 -11.44 -20.77
CA PRO A 117 -2.79 -11.49 -22.20
C PRO A 117 -4.04 -11.55 -23.11
N GLY A 118 -4.14 -10.62 -24.07
CA GLY A 118 -5.21 -10.59 -25.08
C GLY A 118 -6.23 -9.44 -24.94
N GLN A 119 -6.16 -8.63 -23.88
CA GLN A 119 -7.01 -7.44 -23.72
C GLN A 119 -6.18 -6.16 -23.92
N SER A 120 -6.64 -5.29 -24.84
CA SER A 120 -6.01 -3.98 -25.08
C SER A 120 -6.23 -3.07 -23.87
N ARG A 121 -5.15 -2.61 -23.24
CA ARG A 121 -5.17 -1.56 -22.21
C ARG A 121 -4.71 -0.24 -22.78
N ALA A 122 -5.13 0.87 -22.18
CA ALA A 122 -4.46 2.13 -22.49
C ALA A 122 -3.02 2.08 -21.94
N PRO A 123 -2.05 2.70 -22.64
CA PRO A 123 -0.67 2.76 -22.18
C PRO A 123 -0.58 3.31 -20.75
N GLY A 124 0.18 2.64 -19.88
CA GLY A 124 0.44 3.09 -18.50
C GLY A 124 -0.60 2.70 -17.44
N GLU A 125 -1.80 2.22 -17.81
CA GLU A 125 -2.84 1.85 -16.82
C GLU A 125 -2.41 0.71 -15.88
N ALA A 126 -1.64 -0.25 -16.39
CA ALA A 126 -1.12 -1.35 -15.59
C ALA A 126 -0.09 -0.86 -14.55
N ALA A 127 0.81 0.03 -14.95
CA ALA A 127 1.77 0.67 -14.04
C ALA A 127 1.02 1.47 -12.97
N LEU A 128 0.04 2.28 -13.38
CA LEU A 128 -0.80 3.07 -12.48
C LEU A 128 -1.53 2.20 -11.44
N ALA A 129 -2.21 1.13 -11.89
CA ALA A 129 -2.93 0.22 -11.01
C ALA A 129 -2.00 -0.49 -10.02
N ALA A 130 -0.87 -1.04 -10.50
CA ALA A 130 0.11 -1.68 -9.62
C ALA A 130 0.69 -0.71 -8.59
N GLN A 131 1.05 0.49 -9.04
CA GLN A 131 1.63 1.52 -8.18
C GLN A 131 0.62 1.98 -7.12
N ARG A 132 -0.61 2.34 -7.52
CA ARG A 132 -1.70 2.74 -6.60
C ARG A 132 -1.99 1.65 -5.59
N SER A 133 -2.08 0.41 -6.04
CA SER A 133 -2.33 -0.73 -5.16
C SER A 133 -1.24 -0.87 -4.09
N LEU A 134 0.04 -0.78 -4.47
CA LEU A 134 1.15 -0.83 -3.51
C LEU A 134 1.19 0.40 -2.60
N ALA A 135 0.89 1.59 -3.11
CA ALA A 135 0.91 2.83 -2.33
C ALA A 135 -0.21 2.87 -1.29
N THR A 136 -1.39 2.32 -1.60
CA THR A 136 -2.47 2.14 -0.62
C THR A 136 -2.10 1.12 0.46
N LEU A 137 -1.40 0.03 0.12
CA LEU A 137 -0.84 -0.89 1.12
C LEU A 137 0.25 -0.22 1.98
N ALA A 138 1.03 0.71 1.43
CA ALA A 138 2.00 1.46 2.21
C ALA A 138 1.36 2.29 3.34
N TRP A 139 0.09 2.70 3.20
CA TRP A 139 -0.65 3.35 4.29
C TRP A 139 -0.83 2.42 5.50
N GLU A 140 -1.24 1.17 5.27
CA GLU A 140 -1.33 0.15 6.32
C GLU A 140 0.04 -0.10 6.97
N GLN A 141 1.11 -0.20 6.17
CA GLN A 141 2.46 -0.42 6.70
C GLN A 141 2.95 0.75 7.57
N LEU A 142 2.61 1.99 7.19
CA LEU A 142 2.93 3.18 8.00
C LEU A 142 2.20 3.18 9.34
N ASP A 143 0.91 2.81 9.33
CA ASP A 143 0.12 2.70 10.55
C ASP A 143 0.60 1.55 11.44
N ALA A 144 1.06 0.43 10.85
CA ALA A 144 1.72 -0.66 11.55
C ALA A 144 3.02 -0.17 12.24
N CYS A 145 3.87 0.57 11.54
CA CYS A 145 5.09 1.17 12.14
C CYS A 145 4.77 2.11 13.32
N ARG A 146 3.68 2.90 13.24
CA ARG A 146 3.28 3.83 14.31
C ARG A 146 2.72 3.14 15.56
N THR A 147 2.20 1.93 15.41
CA THR A 147 1.47 1.22 16.47
C THR A 147 2.22 0.00 17.00
N GLY A 148 3.30 -0.39 16.34
CA GLY A 148 4.02 -1.64 16.63
C GLY A 148 3.23 -2.92 16.33
N ILE A 149 2.05 -2.80 15.72
CA ILE A 149 1.25 -3.95 15.32
C ILE A 149 1.86 -4.53 14.04
N GLU A 150 2.29 -5.79 14.09
CA GLU A 150 2.87 -6.45 12.93
C GLU A 150 1.85 -6.67 11.80
N SER A 151 2.29 -6.42 10.56
CA SER A 151 1.50 -6.68 9.36
C SER A 151 1.24 -8.18 9.18
N ALA A 152 -0.03 -8.56 9.05
CA ALA A 152 -0.44 -9.95 8.93
C ALA A 152 0.12 -10.63 7.65
N PRO A 153 0.24 -11.96 7.60
CA PRO A 153 0.69 -12.67 6.40
C PRO A 153 -0.14 -12.36 5.13
N SER A 154 -1.43 -12.05 5.27
CA SER A 154 -2.29 -11.65 4.15
C SER A 154 -1.84 -10.34 3.50
N PHE A 155 -1.32 -9.38 4.27
CA PHE A 155 -0.76 -8.13 3.77
C PHE A 155 0.45 -8.41 2.87
N TRP A 156 1.41 -9.19 3.37
CA TRP A 156 2.63 -9.53 2.63
C TRP A 156 2.32 -10.28 1.34
N ARG A 157 1.41 -11.26 1.41
CA ARG A 157 0.96 -11.99 0.23
C ARG A 157 0.35 -11.06 -0.83
N ALA A 158 -0.44 -10.07 -0.41
CA ALA A 158 -1.03 -9.10 -1.34
C ALA A 158 0.07 -8.24 -1.99
N ALA A 159 0.96 -7.63 -1.21
CA ALA A 159 2.04 -6.79 -1.71
C ALA A 159 2.93 -7.56 -2.71
N HIS A 160 3.33 -8.78 -2.37
CA HIS A 160 4.17 -9.64 -3.20
C HIS A 160 3.50 -10.02 -4.53
N ARG A 161 2.20 -10.31 -4.50
CA ARG A 161 1.41 -10.63 -5.70
C ARG A 161 1.28 -9.45 -6.64
N ILE A 162 0.98 -8.27 -6.10
CA ILE A 162 0.87 -7.04 -6.89
C ILE A 162 2.20 -6.73 -7.58
N TYR A 163 3.31 -6.79 -6.83
CA TYR A 163 4.63 -6.61 -7.42
C TYR A 163 4.96 -7.66 -8.49
N SER A 164 4.68 -8.94 -8.21
CA SER A 164 4.90 -10.03 -9.18
C SER A 164 4.09 -9.88 -10.46
N ALA A 165 2.86 -9.36 -10.36
CA ALA A 165 2.00 -9.07 -11.50
C ALA A 165 2.55 -7.90 -12.32
N ALA A 166 3.02 -6.83 -11.66
CA ALA A 166 3.67 -5.70 -12.32
C ALA A 166 4.95 -6.14 -13.06
N GLU A 167 5.77 -7.02 -12.45
CA GLU A 167 6.93 -7.61 -13.11
C GLU A 167 6.54 -8.46 -14.32
N ALA A 168 5.52 -9.31 -14.19
CA ALA A 168 5.08 -10.19 -15.27
C ALA A 168 4.53 -9.42 -16.48
N LEU A 169 3.94 -8.25 -16.23
CA LEU A 169 3.45 -7.32 -17.25
C LEU A 169 4.55 -6.40 -17.81
N GLY A 170 5.77 -6.44 -17.27
CA GLY A 170 6.87 -5.59 -17.71
C GLY A 170 6.78 -4.13 -17.28
N VAL A 171 5.87 -3.78 -16.36
CA VAL A 171 5.57 -2.40 -15.95
C VAL A 171 6.10 -2.04 -14.56
N ALA A 172 6.85 -2.95 -13.92
CA ALA A 172 7.33 -2.75 -12.55
C ALA A 172 8.24 -1.52 -12.38
N GLU A 173 8.97 -1.13 -13.43
CA GLU A 173 9.91 0.00 -13.41
C GLU A 173 9.32 1.29 -13.99
N ASP A 174 8.08 1.26 -14.50
CA ASP A 174 7.42 2.40 -15.12
C ASP A 174 6.98 3.39 -14.05
N ALA A 175 7.60 4.56 -14.01
CA ALA A 175 7.27 5.60 -13.04
C ALA A 175 5.91 6.22 -13.35
N VAL A 176 5.10 6.42 -12.31
CA VAL A 176 3.78 7.03 -12.39
C VAL A 176 3.72 8.21 -11.43
N GLU A 177 3.08 9.31 -11.86
CA GLU A 177 2.86 10.44 -10.98
C GLU A 177 1.85 10.10 -9.89
N ASP A 178 2.23 10.34 -8.63
CA ASP A 178 1.42 10.10 -7.45
C ASP A 178 1.51 11.29 -6.48
N PRO A 179 0.54 12.22 -6.53
CA PRO A 179 0.55 13.37 -5.63
C PRO A 179 0.29 13.00 -4.16
N LEU A 180 -0.18 11.78 -3.88
CA LEU A 180 -0.42 11.28 -2.52
C LEU A 180 0.75 10.44 -1.99
N PHE A 181 1.78 10.19 -2.80
CA PHE A 181 3.02 9.55 -2.37
C PHE A 181 4.07 10.63 -2.08
N ASP A 182 4.91 10.41 -1.06
CA ASP A 182 5.92 11.41 -0.65
C ASP A 182 6.90 11.75 -1.79
N GLU A 183 7.17 10.80 -2.70
CA GLU A 183 7.89 11.05 -3.94
C GLU A 183 6.89 11.18 -5.09
N ARG A 184 6.80 12.38 -5.69
CA ARG A 184 5.76 12.72 -6.69
C ARG A 184 5.71 11.79 -7.90
N ALA A 185 6.79 11.10 -8.25
CA ALA A 185 6.80 10.07 -9.28
C ALA A 185 7.53 8.82 -8.79
N ALA A 186 6.84 7.69 -8.77
CA ALA A 186 7.39 6.41 -8.31
C ALA A 186 6.91 5.26 -9.20
N SER A 187 7.77 4.28 -9.43
CA SER A 187 7.39 3.03 -10.10
C SER A 187 6.77 2.05 -9.11
N PRO A 188 6.01 1.02 -9.57
CA PRO A 188 5.58 -0.08 -8.70
C PRO A 188 6.74 -0.69 -7.90
N ALA A 189 7.91 -0.89 -8.52
CA ALA A 189 9.11 -1.39 -7.84
C ALA A 189 9.59 -0.43 -6.74
N ALA A 190 9.60 0.88 -6.98
CA ALA A 190 9.98 1.87 -5.98
C ALA A 190 9.04 1.88 -4.77
N VAL A 191 7.73 1.77 -4.99
CA VAL A 191 6.75 1.73 -3.90
C VAL A 191 6.83 0.39 -3.14
N TYR A 192 7.02 -0.73 -3.84
CA TYR A 192 7.23 -2.03 -3.19
C TYR A 192 8.49 -2.03 -2.33
N ALA A 193 9.61 -1.53 -2.86
CA ALA A 193 10.85 -1.35 -2.09
C ALA A 193 10.62 -0.47 -0.86
N TYR A 194 9.84 0.61 -0.97
CA TYR A 194 9.48 1.45 0.17
C TYR A 194 8.72 0.67 1.26
N VAL A 195 7.73 -0.15 0.90
CA VAL A 195 7.01 -1.02 1.85
C VAL A 195 7.97 -1.98 2.57
N LEU A 196 8.91 -2.59 1.84
CA LEU A 196 9.91 -3.49 2.43
C LEU A 196 10.84 -2.75 3.41
N LEU A 197 11.27 -1.54 3.05
CA LEU A 197 12.14 -0.72 3.89
C LEU A 197 11.43 -0.22 5.14
N LEU A 198 10.14 0.13 5.06
CA LEU A 198 9.35 0.52 6.23
C LEU A 198 9.27 -0.61 7.25
N HIS A 199 9.11 -1.86 6.83
CA HIS A 199 9.13 -2.99 7.75
C HIS A 199 10.50 -3.20 8.40
N ARG A 200 11.59 -2.85 7.71
CA ARG A 200 12.95 -2.93 8.26
C ARG A 200 13.36 -1.70 9.05
N CYS A 201 12.61 -0.61 8.94
CA CYS A 201 12.77 0.58 9.75
C CYS A 201 12.29 0.24 11.15
N ASP A 202 13.20 0.23 12.13
CA ASP A 202 12.80 0.05 13.52
C ASP A 202 12.17 1.35 14.04
N ALA A 203 10.88 1.51 13.75
CA ALA A 203 10.14 2.72 14.07
C ALA A 203 10.04 2.98 15.59
N HIS A 204 10.24 1.95 16.43
CA HIS A 204 10.15 2.07 17.88
C HIS A 204 11.40 2.69 18.52
N GLU A 205 12.53 2.64 17.82
CA GLU A 205 13.77 3.28 18.26
C GLU A 205 13.83 4.77 17.88
N LEU A 206 12.83 5.28 17.16
CA LEU A 206 12.80 6.64 16.63
C LEU A 206 11.74 7.49 17.31
N GLU A 207 12.06 8.75 17.59
CA GLU A 207 11.05 9.73 17.97
C GLU A 207 10.05 9.95 16.81
N PRO A 208 8.78 10.35 17.08
CA PRO A 208 7.79 10.52 16.03
C PRO A 208 8.20 11.47 14.89
N SER A 209 8.94 12.54 15.19
CA SER A 209 9.46 13.47 14.17
C SER A 209 10.58 12.85 13.32
N GLU A 210 11.42 12.02 13.94
CA GLU A 210 12.50 11.28 13.27
C GLU A 210 11.93 10.20 12.36
N PHE A 211 10.91 9.45 12.82
CA PHE A 211 10.20 8.49 11.99
C PHE A 211 9.54 9.17 10.78
N GLU A 212 8.87 10.30 10.98
CA GLU A 212 8.25 11.06 9.89
C GLU A 212 9.30 11.58 8.89
N SER A 213 10.50 11.95 9.36
CA SER A 213 11.63 12.28 8.50
C SER A 213 12.16 11.04 7.76
N ALA A 214 12.35 9.93 8.45
CA ALA A 214 12.85 8.67 7.91
C ALA A 214 11.94 8.17 6.79
N ARG A 215 10.61 8.10 7.00
CA ARG A 215 9.68 7.61 5.97
C ARG A 215 9.75 8.43 4.67
N ARG A 216 9.85 9.76 4.74
CA ARG A 216 9.96 10.62 3.55
C ARG A 216 11.25 10.35 2.79
N HIS A 217 12.34 10.14 3.52
CA HIS A 217 13.63 9.79 2.92
C HIS A 217 13.61 8.41 2.29
N LEU A 218 13.01 7.42 2.94
CA LEU A 218 12.85 6.07 2.40
C LEU A 218 12.03 6.09 1.10
N ALA A 219 10.93 6.83 1.05
CA ALA A 219 10.11 6.98 -0.17
C ALA A 219 10.92 7.60 -1.33
N ARG A 220 11.67 8.67 -1.07
CA ARG A 220 12.53 9.32 -2.07
C ARG A 220 13.68 8.43 -2.54
N TRP A 221 14.23 7.60 -1.66
CA TRP A 221 15.39 6.78 -1.97
C TRP A 221 15.05 5.43 -2.60
N SER A 222 13.85 4.90 -2.36
CA SER A 222 13.42 3.61 -2.88
C SER A 222 13.44 3.54 -4.41
N ARG A 223 13.22 4.67 -5.11
CA ARG A 223 13.33 4.79 -6.58
C ARG A 223 14.71 4.44 -7.15
N HIS A 224 15.75 4.48 -6.33
CA HIS A 224 17.11 4.14 -6.75
C HIS A 224 17.47 2.68 -6.51
N LEU A 225 16.58 1.92 -5.87
CA LEU A 225 16.81 0.52 -5.57
C LEU A 225 16.30 -0.34 -6.72
N LYS A 226 16.97 -1.47 -6.93
CA LYS A 226 16.67 -2.42 -8.00
C LYS A 226 16.51 -3.80 -7.42
N PHE A 227 15.53 -4.53 -7.97
CA PHE A 227 15.33 -5.92 -7.66
C PHE A 227 16.06 -6.80 -8.68
N SER A 228 16.60 -7.91 -8.21
CA SER A 228 17.20 -8.96 -9.03
C SER A 228 16.59 -10.31 -8.71
N ALA A 229 16.44 -11.18 -9.71
CA ALA A 229 15.97 -12.55 -9.52
C ALA A 229 17.07 -13.48 -8.95
N SER A 230 18.33 -13.11 -9.13
CA SER A 230 19.49 -13.83 -8.60
C SER A 230 20.22 -12.97 -7.58
N PRO A 231 20.90 -13.57 -6.59
CA PRO A 231 21.72 -12.80 -5.67
C PRO A 231 22.81 -12.06 -6.48
N PRO A 232 22.97 -10.75 -6.31
CA PRO A 232 24.16 -10.05 -6.81
C PRO A 232 25.46 -10.79 -6.50
N PRO A 233 26.44 -10.79 -7.42
CA PRO A 233 27.69 -11.51 -7.24
C PRO A 233 28.51 -10.98 -6.06
N PHE A 234 28.34 -9.70 -5.72
CA PHE A 234 28.95 -9.05 -4.58
C PHE A 234 27.94 -8.14 -3.89
N PHE A 235 27.88 -8.21 -2.57
CA PHE A 235 27.14 -7.27 -1.77
C PHE A 235 28.05 -6.62 -0.74
N ARG A 236 28.00 -5.29 -0.63
CA ARG A 236 28.66 -4.57 0.46
C ARG A 236 27.93 -4.72 1.79
N LEU A 237 26.62 -5.00 1.73
CA LEU A 237 25.73 -5.25 2.86
C LEU A 237 24.77 -6.38 2.51
N PRO A 238 24.33 -7.21 3.47
CA PRO A 238 23.34 -8.26 3.20
C PRO A 238 22.07 -7.67 2.55
N PRO A 239 21.66 -8.15 1.36
CA PRO A 239 20.47 -7.64 0.68
C PRO A 239 19.20 -8.01 1.46
N LEU A 240 18.11 -7.31 1.17
CA LEU A 240 16.80 -7.81 1.56
C LEU A 240 16.34 -8.83 0.52
N VAL A 241 15.81 -9.96 0.99
CA VAL A 241 15.29 -11.04 0.17
C VAL A 241 13.82 -11.22 0.49
N VAL A 242 13.01 -11.36 -0.56
CA VAL A 242 11.59 -11.69 -0.46
C VAL A 242 11.31 -12.94 -1.30
N ASP A 243 10.48 -13.83 -0.78
CA ASP A 243 9.81 -14.85 -1.59
C ASP A 243 8.48 -14.29 -2.07
N CYS A 244 8.41 -13.93 -3.34
CA CYS A 244 7.23 -13.33 -3.94
C CYS A 244 6.04 -14.31 -4.07
N ALA A 245 6.27 -15.62 -3.92
CA ALA A 245 5.19 -16.62 -3.85
C ALA A 245 4.64 -16.79 -2.43
N GLY A 246 5.37 -16.31 -1.42
CA GLY A 246 5.08 -16.49 -0.01
C GLY A 246 4.19 -15.41 0.61
N SER A 247 4.18 -15.39 1.93
CA SER A 247 3.43 -14.43 2.75
C SER A 247 4.24 -13.90 3.93
N ARG A 248 5.57 -13.98 3.84
CA ARG A 248 6.49 -13.51 4.87
C ARG A 248 7.02 -12.10 4.52
N PRO A 249 7.38 -11.29 5.52
CA PRO A 249 8.10 -10.04 5.31
C PRO A 249 9.48 -10.27 4.66
N PRO A 250 10.18 -9.20 4.23
CA PRO A 250 11.56 -9.30 3.77
C PRO A 250 12.50 -9.78 4.89
N SER A 251 13.45 -10.66 4.54
CA SER A 251 14.50 -11.15 5.43
C SER A 251 15.89 -10.85 4.84
N GLN A 252 16.95 -10.99 5.64
CA GLN A 252 18.34 -10.98 5.12
C GLN A 252 18.84 -12.39 4.80
N VAL A 253 18.11 -13.41 5.21
CA VAL A 253 18.41 -14.82 4.96
C VAL A 253 17.49 -15.32 3.85
N PRO A 254 18.03 -15.73 2.68
CA PRO A 254 17.21 -16.24 1.60
C PRO A 254 16.56 -17.58 2.02
N PRO A 255 15.27 -17.78 1.76
CA PRO A 255 14.65 -19.08 1.96
C PRO A 255 15.20 -20.10 0.94
N GLN A 256 15.15 -21.38 1.28
CA GLN A 256 15.73 -22.46 0.47
C GLN A 256 15.08 -22.61 -0.92
N ALA A 257 13.82 -22.23 -1.05
CA ALA A 257 13.04 -22.27 -2.28
C ALA A 257 12.04 -21.12 -2.32
N GLY A 258 11.57 -20.76 -3.51
CA GLY A 258 10.58 -19.71 -3.73
C GLY A 258 10.85 -18.88 -4.98
N ARG A 259 9.99 -17.90 -5.26
CA ARG A 259 10.20 -16.91 -6.32
C ARG A 259 10.95 -15.73 -5.73
N LEU A 260 12.27 -15.85 -5.63
CA LEU A 260 13.09 -14.90 -4.88
C LEU A 260 13.30 -13.60 -5.64
N ARG A 261 13.30 -12.50 -4.87
CA ARG A 261 13.79 -11.20 -5.32
C ARG A 261 14.73 -10.62 -4.28
N TYR A 262 15.87 -10.16 -4.76
CA TYR A 262 16.93 -9.54 -3.97
C TYR A 262 16.88 -8.04 -4.20
N LEU A 263 16.77 -7.27 -3.11
CA LEU A 263 16.84 -5.82 -3.11
C LEU A 263 18.19 -5.40 -2.54
N ASP A 264 19.04 -4.82 -3.38
CA ASP A 264 20.32 -4.25 -2.93
C ASP A 264 20.08 -2.92 -2.19
N THR A 265 20.40 -2.90 -0.89
CA THR A 265 20.27 -1.73 -0.03
C THR A 265 21.59 -0.99 0.18
N ALA A 266 22.71 -1.44 -0.38
CA ALA A 266 23.99 -0.77 -0.27
C ALA A 266 23.99 0.69 -0.77
N PRO A 267 23.30 1.04 -1.89
CA PRO A 267 23.19 2.44 -2.32
C PRO A 267 22.50 3.34 -1.29
N LEU A 268 21.52 2.78 -0.55
CA LEU A 268 20.80 3.48 0.50
C LEU A 268 21.69 3.77 1.70
N ALA A 269 22.41 2.76 2.19
CA ALA A 269 23.32 2.89 3.32
C ALA A 269 24.42 3.95 3.05
N ALA A 270 24.95 3.98 1.82
CA ALA A 270 25.92 4.98 1.41
C ALA A 270 25.35 6.41 1.37
N LYS A 271 24.05 6.58 1.08
CA LYS A 271 23.37 7.89 1.16
C LYS A 271 23.11 8.31 2.60
N LEU A 272 22.68 7.38 3.46
CA LEU A 272 22.48 7.61 4.88
C LEU A 272 23.77 8.06 5.58
N LYS A 273 24.86 7.31 5.39
CA LYS A 273 26.18 7.63 5.98
C LYS A 273 26.66 9.03 5.62
N ARG A 274 26.56 9.42 4.35
CA ARG A 274 26.95 10.76 3.88
C ARG A 274 26.13 11.87 4.52
N ARG A 275 24.85 11.64 4.81
CA ARG A 275 24.01 12.65 5.47
C ARG A 275 24.29 12.76 6.96
N LEU A 276 24.50 11.65 7.65
CA LEU A 276 24.88 11.66 9.06
C LEU A 276 26.20 12.41 9.28
N GLN A 277 27.17 12.22 8.37
CA GLN A 277 28.42 12.99 8.38
C GLN A 277 28.16 14.49 8.15
N ALA A 278 27.36 14.86 7.15
CA ALA A 278 27.03 16.25 6.87
C ALA A 278 26.25 16.97 7.99
N THR A 279 25.52 16.24 8.85
CA THR A 279 24.84 16.79 10.03
C THR A 279 25.70 16.83 11.29
N ALA A 280 26.85 16.14 11.30
CA ALA A 280 27.80 16.17 12.42
C ALA A 280 28.88 17.24 12.26
N ASP A 281 29.16 17.66 11.01
CA ASP A 281 30.17 18.66 10.66
C ASP A 281 29.63 20.11 10.58
N GLY A 282 28.35 20.35 10.92
CA GLY A 282 27.70 21.67 10.86
C GLY A 282 26.81 21.92 12.06
#